data_AF-A0A7Y2BQ97-F1
#
_entry.id   AF-A0A7Y2BQ97-F1
#
_cell.length_a   1.000
_cell.length_b   1.000
_cell.length_c   1.000
_cell.angle_alpha   90.00
_cell.angle_beta   90.00
_cell.angle_gamma   90.00
#
_symmetry.space_group_name_H-M   'P 1'
#
loop_
_entity.id
_entity.type
_entity.pdbx_description
1 polymer ?
#
loop_
_entity_poly.entity_id
_entity_poly.type
_entity_poly.pdbx_seq_one_letter_code
_entity_poly.pdbx_strand_id
1 'polypeptide(L)'
;DERLVRLEVSRSLEPVFTDAFVKYIEDRQMVPFFASGRIADGILATTELIVTRAQEARANVEFDPGTNPARSAGGGAVSKIVTGEPKMTGDSGIAAGASPQATLNSYLEAMGQRNSSPDLLIYTPGTQAMLKGWTVTAAQMDNEVKTNRKCASQGTRTRGQYAVIRYRIKDRLCAPYFFRKSAEGWQLDLTMMQRAIRFNQSNYWRFDMSVTHAYGFAFDDWRFDKNGFPIAVR
;
A
#
# COMPACT_ATOMS: atom_id res chain seq x y z
N ASP A 1 7.24 20.63 -25.67
CA ASP A 1 8.24 19.82 -24.96
C ASP A 1 7.64 18.52 -24.47
N GLU A 2 8.23 17.38 -24.84
CA GLU A 2 7.83 16.08 -24.30
C GLU A 2 8.39 15.93 -22.88
N ARG A 3 7.54 15.60 -21.90
CA ARG A 3 7.97 15.26 -20.54
C ARG A 3 8.15 13.75 -20.44
N LEU A 4 9.36 13.33 -20.07
CA LEU A 4 9.79 11.94 -20.04
C LEU A 4 10.28 11.57 -18.63
N VAL A 5 10.15 10.29 -18.27
CA VAL A 5 10.69 9.74 -17.03
C VAL A 5 11.43 8.43 -17.32
N ARG A 6 12.55 8.21 -16.61
CA ARG A 6 13.37 7.01 -16.73
C ARG A 6 13.99 6.62 -15.39
N LEU A 7 14.07 5.31 -15.14
CA LEU A 7 14.85 4.67 -14.09
C LEU A 7 16.00 3.90 -14.76
N GLU A 8 17.24 4.31 -14.48
CA GLU A 8 18.42 3.64 -15.00
C GLU A 8 19.03 2.70 -13.96
N VAL A 9 19.41 1.50 -14.42
CA VAL A 9 19.95 0.42 -13.59
C VAL A 9 21.32 0.04 -14.14
N SER A 10 22.33 -0.07 -13.28
CA SER A 10 23.65 -0.57 -13.69
C SER A 10 23.59 -2.05 -14.02
N ARG A 11 24.43 -2.52 -14.95
CA ARG A 11 24.50 -3.94 -15.34
C ARG A 11 24.61 -4.91 -14.17
N SER A 12 25.33 -4.54 -13.11
CA SER A 12 25.50 -5.33 -11.89
C SER A 12 24.20 -5.58 -11.11
N LEU A 13 23.17 -4.76 -11.31
CA LEU A 13 21.90 -4.81 -10.59
C LEU A 13 20.74 -5.35 -11.45
N GLU A 14 20.96 -5.55 -12.76
CA GLU A 14 19.97 -6.12 -13.70
C GLU A 14 19.37 -7.47 -13.25
N PRO A 15 20.11 -8.40 -12.61
CA PRO A 15 19.52 -9.64 -12.10
C PRO A 15 18.42 -9.41 -11.05
N VAL A 16 18.42 -8.25 -10.38
CA VAL A 16 17.44 -7.87 -9.35
C VAL A 16 16.35 -6.97 -9.95
N PHE A 17 16.78 -5.91 -10.65
CA PHE A 17 15.93 -4.90 -11.27
C PHE A 17 15.95 -5.07 -12.79
N THR A 18 15.20 -6.07 -13.25
CA THR A 18 15.13 -6.44 -14.67
C THR A 18 14.47 -5.35 -15.51
N ASP A 19 14.68 -5.37 -16.84
CA ASP A 19 13.97 -4.50 -17.79
C ASP A 19 12.44 -4.55 -17.62
N ALA A 20 11.89 -5.73 -17.27
CA ALA A 20 10.48 -5.89 -17.00
C ALA A 20 10.04 -5.12 -15.74
N PHE A 21 10.84 -5.17 -14.67
CA PHE A 21 10.58 -4.42 -13.44
C PHE A 21 10.73 -2.92 -13.66
N VAL A 22 11.82 -2.49 -14.32
CA VAL A 22 12.08 -1.07 -14.61
C VAL A 22 10.92 -0.47 -15.38
N LYS A 23 10.51 -1.10 -16.49
CA LYS A 23 9.39 -0.63 -17.29
C LYS A 23 8.09 -0.59 -16.48
N TYR A 24 7.83 -1.62 -15.67
CA TYR A 24 6.65 -1.66 -14.82
C TYR A 24 6.61 -0.47 -13.85
N ILE A 25 7.73 -0.16 -13.19
CA ILE A 25 7.82 0.99 -12.29
C ILE A 25 7.63 2.31 -13.02
N GLU A 26 8.28 2.49 -14.17
CA GLU A 26 8.13 3.72 -14.96
C GLU A 26 6.67 3.95 -15.35
N ASP A 27 6.04 2.93 -15.97
CA ASP A 27 4.67 3.02 -16.50
C ASP A 27 3.61 3.08 -15.39
N ARG A 28 3.75 2.25 -14.35
CA ARG A 28 2.69 2.00 -13.37
C ARG A 28 2.89 2.73 -12.05
N GLN A 29 4.07 3.29 -11.79
CA GLN A 29 4.36 4.03 -10.57
C GLN A 29 4.73 5.48 -10.88
N MET A 30 5.80 5.71 -11.65
CA MET A 30 6.38 7.05 -11.81
C MET A 30 5.49 7.96 -12.66
N VAL A 31 5.04 7.49 -13.83
CA VAL A 31 4.21 8.28 -14.76
C VAL A 31 2.95 8.85 -14.09
N PRO A 32 2.11 8.08 -13.36
CA PRO A 32 0.91 8.62 -12.72
C PRO A 32 1.19 9.78 -11.75
N PHE A 33 2.24 9.68 -10.92
CA PHE A 33 2.62 10.76 -10.02
C PHE A 33 3.12 11.98 -10.79
N PHE A 34 3.99 11.78 -11.78
CA PHE A 34 4.65 12.86 -12.50
C PHE A 34 3.67 13.62 -13.40
N ALA A 35 2.70 12.91 -13.99
CA ALA A 35 1.59 13.50 -14.75
C ALA A 35 0.74 14.44 -13.89
N SER A 36 0.55 14.11 -12.60
CA SER A 36 -0.19 14.94 -11.63
C SER A 36 0.66 16.05 -10.97
N GLY A 37 1.90 16.25 -11.39
CA GLY A 37 2.82 17.24 -10.80
C GLY A 37 3.42 16.85 -9.45
N ARG A 38 3.17 15.61 -8.99
CA ARG A 38 3.61 15.10 -7.67
C ARG A 38 4.94 14.35 -7.76
N ILE A 39 5.97 15.02 -8.29
CA ILE A 39 7.27 14.40 -8.59
C ILE A 39 7.95 13.84 -7.33
N ALA A 40 8.06 14.66 -6.27
CA ALA A 40 8.72 14.25 -5.02
C ALA A 40 8.05 13.03 -4.38
N ASP A 41 6.71 13.02 -4.38
CA ASP A 41 5.92 11.90 -3.86
C ASP A 41 6.10 10.64 -4.72
N GLY A 42 6.17 10.80 -6.05
CA GLY A 42 6.44 9.71 -6.96
C GLY A 42 7.80 9.07 -6.73
N ILE A 43 8.84 9.87 -6.47
CA ILE A 43 10.19 9.36 -6.13
C ILE A 43 10.15 8.59 -4.80
N LEU A 44 9.51 9.15 -3.77
CA LEU A 44 9.40 8.51 -2.47
C LEU A 44 8.68 7.17 -2.57
N ALA A 45 7.50 7.16 -3.19
CA ALA A 45 6.70 5.94 -3.34
C ALA A 45 7.35 4.91 -4.27
N THR A 46 8.15 5.35 -5.26
CA THR A 46 8.95 4.43 -6.10
C THR A 46 10.04 3.73 -5.29
N THR A 47 10.63 4.42 -4.33
CA THR A 47 11.68 3.84 -3.46
C THR A 47 11.14 2.64 -2.66
N GLU A 48 9.89 2.70 -2.21
CA GLU A 48 9.24 1.58 -1.50
C GLU A 48 9.18 0.32 -2.37
N LEU A 49 8.83 0.44 -3.65
CA LEU A 49 8.76 -0.68 -4.59
C LEU A 49 10.14 -1.24 -4.95
N ILE A 50 11.16 -0.38 -5.06
CA ILE A 50 12.55 -0.80 -5.26
C ILE A 50 13.04 -1.62 -4.06
N VAL A 51 12.77 -1.16 -2.83
CA VAL A 51 13.11 -1.90 -1.62
C VAL A 51 12.40 -3.25 -1.58
N THR A 52 11.09 -3.29 -1.89
CA THR A 52 10.35 -4.55 -1.98
C THR A 52 10.97 -5.51 -2.99
N ARG A 53 11.28 -5.06 -4.21
CA ARG A 53 11.90 -5.91 -5.24
C ARG A 53 13.26 -6.45 -4.80
N ALA A 54 14.08 -5.63 -4.14
CA ALA A 54 15.36 -6.05 -3.61
C ALA A 54 15.21 -7.14 -2.51
N GLN A 55 14.21 -7.00 -1.62
CA GLN A 55 13.91 -8.00 -0.61
C GLN A 55 13.41 -9.31 -1.21
N GLU A 56 12.57 -9.24 -2.24
CA GLU A 56 12.07 -10.41 -2.96
C GLU A 56 13.18 -11.16 -3.71
N ALA A 57 14.06 -10.45 -4.39
CA ALA A 57 15.21 -11.06 -5.07
C ALA A 57 16.13 -11.77 -4.07
N ARG A 58 16.37 -11.18 -2.88
CA ARG A 58 17.11 -11.86 -1.79
C ARG A 58 16.43 -13.12 -1.29
N ALA A 59 15.11 -13.20 -1.40
CA ALA A 59 14.32 -14.38 -1.07
C ALA A 59 14.14 -15.35 -2.26
N ASN A 60 14.86 -15.15 -3.37
CA ASN A 60 14.75 -15.91 -4.62
C ASN A 60 13.33 -15.90 -5.21
N VAL A 61 12.60 -14.80 -5.02
CA VAL A 61 11.28 -14.59 -5.61
C VAL A 61 11.44 -13.82 -6.92
N GLU A 62 10.96 -14.39 -8.01
CA GLU A 62 10.94 -13.74 -9.32
C GLU A 62 10.04 -12.50 -9.32
N PHE A 63 10.32 -11.58 -10.23
CA PHE A 63 9.44 -10.43 -10.42
C PHE A 63 8.15 -10.86 -11.11
N ASP A 64 7.02 -10.53 -10.50
CA ASP A 64 5.68 -10.76 -11.01
C ASP A 64 4.93 -9.40 -11.03
N PRO A 65 4.63 -8.84 -12.21
CA PRO A 65 3.90 -7.57 -12.36
C PRO A 65 2.38 -7.72 -12.15
N GLY A 66 1.89 -8.89 -11.73
CA GLY A 66 0.48 -9.18 -11.51
C GLY A 66 -0.29 -9.54 -12.79
N THR A 67 -1.61 -9.56 -12.69
CA THR A 67 -2.53 -10.13 -13.69
C THR A 67 -2.68 -9.30 -14.98
N ASN A 68 -2.04 -8.13 -15.07
CA ASN A 68 -2.09 -7.30 -16.29
C ASN A 68 -0.73 -6.63 -16.54
N PRO A 69 0.28 -7.40 -17.00
CA PRO A 69 1.63 -6.91 -17.21
C PRO A 69 1.67 -5.84 -18.30
N ALA A 70 2.39 -4.74 -18.06
CA ALA A 70 2.83 -3.89 -19.16
C ALA A 70 3.79 -4.72 -20.04
N ARG A 71 3.58 -4.74 -21.36
CA ARG A 71 4.51 -5.42 -22.29
C ARG A 71 5.83 -4.66 -22.32
N SER A 72 6.92 -5.28 -21.87
CA SER A 72 8.27 -4.75 -22.02
C SER A 72 8.87 -5.15 -23.36
N ALA A 73 9.09 -4.15 -24.23
CA ALA A 73 10.02 -4.27 -25.35
C ALA A 73 11.37 -3.84 -24.77
N GLY A 74 12.28 -4.79 -24.54
CA GLY A 74 13.52 -4.58 -23.78
C GLY A 74 14.43 -3.46 -24.30
N GLY A 75 15.40 -3.06 -23.47
CA GLY A 75 16.46 -2.12 -23.82
C GLY A 75 16.04 -0.65 -23.90
N GLY A 76 15.97 0.02 -22.74
CA GLY A 76 16.03 1.49 -22.68
C GLY A 76 14.78 2.26 -23.12
N ALA A 77 13.60 1.62 -23.10
CA ALA A 77 12.34 2.31 -23.35
C ALA A 77 12.12 3.43 -22.32
N VAL A 78 11.84 4.64 -22.79
CA VAL A 78 11.51 5.79 -21.95
C VAL A 78 9.99 5.92 -21.89
N SER A 79 9.42 6.05 -20.69
CA SER A 79 7.98 6.24 -20.56
C SER A 79 7.60 7.70 -20.77
N LYS A 80 6.74 7.94 -21.78
CA LYS A 80 6.14 9.25 -21.98
C LYS A 80 5.19 9.54 -20.82
N ILE A 81 5.30 10.74 -20.25
CA ILE A 81 4.33 11.20 -19.25
C ILE A 81 3.07 11.63 -20.03
N VAL A 82 2.18 10.67 -20.28
CA VAL A 82 0.81 10.91 -20.74
C VAL A 82 -0.08 11.10 -19.51
N THR A 83 -1.28 11.69 -19.68
CA THR A 83 -2.27 11.78 -18.60
C THR A 83 -2.42 10.41 -17.91
N GLY A 84 -2.24 10.35 -16.59
CA GLY A 84 -2.30 9.10 -15.83
C GLY A 84 -3.63 8.36 -16.01
N GLU A 85 -3.67 7.07 -15.66
CA GLU A 85 -4.91 6.29 -15.70
C GLU A 85 -6.03 7.08 -14.94
N PRO A 86 -7.19 7.32 -15.58
CA PRO A 86 -8.26 8.07 -14.95
C PRO A 86 -8.71 7.35 -13.67
N LYS A 87 -8.89 8.10 -12.58
CA LYS A 87 -9.47 7.55 -11.36
C LYS A 87 -10.85 6.99 -11.69
N MET A 88 -11.09 5.74 -11.30
CA MET A 88 -12.45 5.20 -11.31
C MET A 88 -13.30 6.02 -10.33
N THR A 89 -14.50 6.36 -10.76
CA THR A 89 -15.50 7.06 -9.96
C THR A 89 -16.80 6.26 -10.00
N GLY A 90 -17.62 6.40 -8.96
CA GLY A 90 -18.93 5.75 -8.89
C GLY A 90 -18.99 4.56 -7.94
N ASP A 91 -20.24 4.15 -7.67
CA ASP A 91 -20.56 3.03 -6.81
C ASP A 91 -20.23 1.71 -7.53
N SER A 92 -19.18 1.04 -7.05
CA SER A 92 -18.80 -0.27 -7.58
C SER A 92 -19.58 -1.43 -6.93
N GLY A 93 -20.56 -1.12 -6.08
CA GLY A 93 -21.36 -2.11 -5.36
C GLY A 93 -20.62 -2.78 -4.20
N ILE A 94 -19.40 -2.33 -3.88
CA ILE A 94 -18.63 -2.84 -2.74
C ILE A 94 -19.13 -2.17 -1.46
N ALA A 95 -20.03 -2.88 -0.77
CA ALA A 95 -20.62 -2.46 0.49
C ALA A 95 -19.63 -2.54 1.67
N ALA A 96 -19.91 -1.80 2.75
CA ALA A 96 -19.20 -1.96 4.01
C ALA A 96 -19.35 -3.39 4.55
N GLY A 97 -18.29 -3.92 5.16
CA GLY A 97 -18.25 -5.31 5.57
C GLY A 97 -19.04 -5.60 6.85
N ALA A 98 -19.62 -6.79 6.94
CA ALA A 98 -20.28 -7.27 8.16
C ALA A 98 -19.30 -7.48 9.33
N SER A 99 -18.00 -7.60 9.04
CA SER A 99 -16.92 -7.72 10.01
C SER A 99 -15.66 -6.99 9.50
N PRO A 100 -14.71 -6.64 10.38
CA PRO A 100 -13.43 -6.05 9.96
C PRO A 100 -12.67 -6.90 8.94
N GLN A 101 -12.71 -8.23 9.09
CA GLN A 101 -12.06 -9.15 8.14
C GLN A 101 -12.76 -9.14 6.78
N ALA A 102 -14.10 -9.09 6.75
CA ALA A 102 -14.85 -8.97 5.50
C ALA A 102 -14.50 -7.65 4.78
N THR A 103 -14.42 -6.53 5.51
CA THR A 103 -14.00 -5.23 4.95
C THR A 103 -12.59 -5.28 4.40
N LEU A 104 -11.64 -5.91 5.10
CA LEU A 104 -10.26 -6.08 4.62
C LEU A 104 -10.22 -6.93 3.34
N ASN A 105 -11.00 -8.01 3.28
CA ASN A 105 -11.07 -8.84 2.08
C ASN A 105 -11.59 -8.05 0.87
N SER A 106 -12.67 -7.28 1.05
CA SER A 106 -13.22 -6.41 0.00
C SER A 106 -12.25 -5.31 -0.43
N TYR A 107 -11.46 -4.77 0.50
CA TYR A 107 -10.38 -3.83 0.18
C TYR A 107 -9.31 -4.48 -0.70
N LEU A 108 -8.81 -5.65 -0.31
CA LEU A 108 -7.78 -6.36 -1.08
C LEU A 108 -8.30 -6.83 -2.44
N GLU A 109 -9.60 -7.15 -2.54
CA GLU A 109 -10.26 -7.41 -3.82
C GLU A 109 -10.28 -6.17 -4.71
N ALA A 110 -10.71 -5.01 -4.18
CA ALA A 110 -10.70 -3.74 -4.91
C ALA A 110 -9.29 -3.38 -5.39
N MET A 111 -8.26 -3.53 -4.54
CA MET A 111 -6.86 -3.31 -4.92
C MET A 111 -6.42 -4.30 -6.02
N GLY A 112 -6.81 -5.57 -5.93
CA GLY A 112 -6.49 -6.59 -6.93
C GLY A 112 -7.17 -6.35 -8.29
N GLN A 113 -8.33 -5.70 -8.29
CA GLN A 113 -9.03 -5.22 -9.49
C GLN A 113 -8.53 -3.85 -9.96
N ARG A 114 -7.54 -3.26 -9.25
CA ARG A 114 -7.03 -1.89 -9.47
C ARG A 114 -8.13 -0.82 -9.40
N ASN A 115 -9.17 -1.06 -8.60
CA ASN A 115 -10.24 -0.12 -8.35
C ASN A 115 -9.78 0.93 -7.32
N SER A 116 -9.32 2.07 -7.83
CA SER A 116 -8.84 3.21 -7.03
C SER A 116 -9.97 4.19 -6.61
N SER A 117 -11.24 3.79 -6.74
CA SER A 117 -12.37 4.67 -6.40
C SER A 117 -12.30 5.11 -4.94
N PRO A 118 -12.36 6.42 -4.65
CA PRO A 118 -12.38 6.91 -3.28
C PRO A 118 -13.77 6.77 -2.63
N ASP A 119 -14.81 6.46 -3.41
CA ASP A 119 -16.20 6.50 -2.95
C ASP A 119 -16.69 5.13 -2.43
N LEU A 120 -15.82 4.12 -2.33
CA LEU A 120 -16.20 2.80 -1.83
C LEU A 120 -16.72 2.87 -0.39
N LEU A 121 -17.80 2.14 -0.10
CA LEU A 121 -18.41 2.12 1.24
C LEU A 121 -17.56 1.38 2.29
N ILE A 122 -16.56 0.62 1.85
CA ILE A 122 -15.54 0.03 2.73
C ILE A 122 -14.65 1.08 3.41
N TYR A 123 -14.68 2.35 2.98
CA TYR A 123 -13.87 3.42 3.55
C TYR A 123 -14.69 4.30 4.49
N THR A 124 -14.07 4.70 5.60
CA THR A 124 -14.64 5.76 6.45
C THR A 124 -14.75 7.08 5.67
N PRO A 125 -15.67 7.99 6.03
CA PRO A 125 -15.78 9.29 5.34
C PRO A 125 -14.47 10.09 5.28
N GLY A 126 -13.66 10.02 6.35
CA GLY A 126 -12.33 10.64 6.37
C GLY A 126 -11.37 10.01 5.36
N THR A 127 -11.43 8.69 5.20
CA THR A 127 -10.64 7.97 4.20
C THR A 127 -11.10 8.31 2.78
N GLN A 128 -12.41 8.37 2.54
CA GLN A 128 -12.96 8.80 1.25
C GLN A 128 -12.48 10.22 0.87
N ALA A 129 -12.55 11.16 1.82
CA ALA A 129 -12.09 12.54 1.61
C ALA A 129 -10.58 12.60 1.32
N MET A 130 -9.76 11.85 2.04
CA MET A 130 -8.32 11.75 1.81
C MET A 130 -8.00 11.17 0.42
N LEU A 131 -8.65 10.07 0.05
CA LEU A 131 -8.40 9.37 -1.23
C LEU A 131 -8.82 10.17 -2.46
N LYS A 132 -9.78 11.09 -2.34
CA LYS A 132 -10.15 12.02 -3.44
C LYS A 132 -8.95 12.85 -3.89
N GLY A 133 -8.11 13.31 -2.96
CA GLY A 133 -6.91 14.09 -3.25
C GLY A 133 -5.63 13.26 -3.50
N TRP A 134 -5.65 11.95 -3.24
CA TRP A 134 -4.46 11.11 -3.30
C TRP A 134 -4.30 10.33 -4.60
N THR A 135 -3.07 10.25 -5.09
CA THR A 135 -2.70 9.34 -6.19
C THR A 135 -2.37 7.97 -5.59
N VAL A 136 -3.15 6.95 -5.96
CA VAL A 136 -2.86 5.54 -5.66
C VAL A 136 -2.63 4.85 -7.01
N THR A 137 -1.44 4.31 -7.20
CA THR A 137 -1.04 3.76 -8.49
C THR A 137 -1.36 2.28 -8.61
N ALA A 138 -1.45 1.76 -9.84
CA ALA A 138 -1.56 0.33 -10.08
C ALA A 138 -0.44 -0.47 -9.40
N ALA A 139 0.79 0.06 -9.42
CA ALA A 139 1.93 -0.59 -8.78
C ALA A 139 1.81 -0.68 -7.26
N GLN A 140 1.27 0.37 -6.61
CA GLN A 140 1.00 0.34 -5.17
C GLN A 140 -0.10 -0.66 -4.83
N MET A 141 -1.18 -0.72 -5.61
CA MET A 141 -2.29 -1.65 -5.39
C MET A 141 -1.84 -3.11 -5.54
N ASP A 142 -1.06 -3.43 -6.58
CA ASP A 142 -0.51 -4.78 -6.78
C ASP A 142 0.41 -5.17 -5.61
N ASN A 143 1.28 -4.25 -5.17
CA ASN A 143 2.18 -4.46 -4.04
C ASN A 143 1.43 -4.68 -2.72
N GLU A 144 0.34 -3.94 -2.49
CA GLU A 144 -0.52 -4.08 -1.31
C GLU A 144 -1.12 -5.49 -1.22
N VAL A 145 -1.69 -5.98 -2.33
CA VAL A 145 -2.26 -7.34 -2.40
C VAL A 145 -1.18 -8.40 -2.21
N LYS A 146 -0.04 -8.27 -2.88
CA LYS A 146 1.07 -9.22 -2.79
C LYS A 146 1.63 -9.32 -1.38
N THR A 147 1.78 -8.19 -0.70
CA THR A 147 2.27 -8.13 0.68
C THR A 147 1.27 -8.79 1.63
N ASN A 148 -0.02 -8.43 1.52
CA ASN A 148 -1.05 -8.94 2.42
C ASN A 148 -1.31 -10.44 2.31
N ARG A 149 -1.16 -11.04 1.12
CA ARG A 149 -1.27 -12.51 0.93
C ARG A 149 -0.28 -13.31 1.79
N LYS A 150 0.84 -12.70 2.20
CA LYS A 150 1.88 -13.32 3.03
C LYS A 150 1.66 -13.06 4.53
N CYS A 151 0.69 -12.22 4.88
CA CYS A 151 0.48 -11.77 6.26
C CYS A 151 -0.43 -12.72 7.05
N ALA A 152 0.11 -13.26 8.14
CA ALA A 152 -0.63 -14.15 9.05
C ALA A 152 -1.26 -13.34 10.19
N SER A 153 -2.58 -13.13 10.14
CA SER A 153 -3.33 -12.40 11.16
C SER A 153 -3.25 -13.08 12.54
N GLN A 154 -3.09 -12.30 13.60
CA GLN A 154 -3.25 -12.71 15.00
C GLN A 154 -4.68 -12.46 15.51
N GLY A 155 -5.62 -12.27 14.59
CA GLY A 155 -7.03 -12.02 14.88
C GLY A 155 -7.37 -10.54 15.02
N THR A 156 -8.66 -10.31 15.28
CA THR A 156 -9.25 -8.97 15.39
C THR A 156 -9.45 -8.61 16.85
N ARG A 157 -8.96 -7.43 17.26
CA ARG A 157 -9.27 -6.81 18.55
C ARG A 157 -10.37 -5.77 18.33
N THR A 158 -11.42 -5.78 19.16
CA THR A 158 -12.55 -4.85 19.02
C THR A 158 -12.87 -4.18 20.36
N ARG A 159 -13.16 -2.88 20.34
CA ARG A 159 -13.65 -2.12 21.49
C ARG A 159 -14.65 -1.05 21.02
N GLY A 160 -15.91 -1.22 21.39
CA GLY A 160 -17.00 -0.35 20.93
C GLY A 160 -17.06 -0.30 19.40
N GLN A 161 -16.98 0.91 18.84
CA GLN A 161 -16.99 1.15 17.40
C GLN A 161 -15.62 0.98 16.70
N TYR A 162 -14.57 0.56 17.42
CA TYR A 162 -13.22 0.46 16.86
C TYR A 162 -12.76 -1.00 16.80
N ALA A 163 -12.09 -1.36 15.72
CA ALA A 163 -11.43 -2.66 15.60
C ALA A 163 -10.06 -2.53 14.92
N VAL A 164 -9.19 -3.50 15.22
CA VAL A 164 -7.86 -3.61 14.64
C VAL A 164 -7.60 -5.06 14.26
N ILE A 165 -7.19 -5.27 13.01
CA ILE A 165 -6.55 -6.53 12.59
C ILE A 165 -5.05 -6.34 12.72
N ARG A 166 -4.41 -7.22 13.47
CA ARG A 166 -2.98 -7.14 13.80
C ARG A 166 -2.29 -8.43 13.40
N TYR A 167 -1.03 -8.33 13.05
CA TYR A 167 -0.20 -9.43 12.57
C TYR A 167 0.88 -9.76 13.59
N ARG A 168 1.59 -10.88 13.39
CA ARG A 168 2.66 -11.27 14.32
C ARG A 168 3.76 -10.21 14.31
N ILE A 169 4.29 -9.86 15.47
CA ILE A 169 5.36 -8.83 15.61
C ILE A 169 6.58 -9.13 14.73
N LYS A 170 6.88 -10.42 14.49
CA LYS A 170 7.99 -10.85 13.61
C LYS A 170 7.73 -10.57 12.12
N ASP A 171 6.48 -10.43 11.71
CA ASP A 171 6.08 -10.18 10.32
C ASP A 171 6.12 -8.65 10.08
N ARG A 172 7.32 -8.08 10.05
CA ARG A 172 7.57 -6.61 10.04
C ARG A 172 7.01 -5.86 8.84
N LEU A 173 6.68 -6.56 7.76
CA LEU A 173 6.05 -6.01 6.56
C LEU A 173 4.52 -5.93 6.68
N CYS A 174 3.94 -6.54 7.70
CA CYS A 174 2.49 -6.64 7.89
C CYS A 174 2.02 -5.61 8.92
N ALA A 175 1.73 -4.39 8.46
CA ALA A 175 1.19 -3.33 9.29
C ALA A 175 -0.26 -3.63 9.72
N PRO A 176 -0.71 -3.22 10.92
CA PRO A 176 -2.08 -3.44 11.35
C PRO A 176 -3.09 -2.60 10.55
N TYR A 177 -4.31 -3.10 10.37
CA TYR A 177 -5.43 -2.36 9.76
C TYR A 177 -6.39 -1.84 10.82
N PHE A 178 -6.82 -0.59 10.66
CA PHE A 178 -7.75 0.08 11.57
C PHE A 178 -9.14 0.18 10.95
N PHE A 179 -10.15 -0.11 11.76
CA PHE A 179 -11.55 -0.15 11.32
C PHE A 179 -12.46 0.59 12.27
N ARG A 180 -13.41 1.33 11.71
CA ARG A 180 -14.49 1.98 12.45
C ARG A 180 -15.83 1.41 12.01
N LYS A 181 -16.71 1.13 12.97
CA LYS A 181 -18.09 0.72 12.73
C LYS A 181 -18.97 1.95 12.53
N SER A 182 -19.79 1.94 11.49
CA SER A 182 -20.84 2.91 11.20
C SER A 182 -22.19 2.20 11.05
N ALA A 183 -23.23 2.93 10.61
CA ALA A 183 -24.54 2.34 10.31
C ALA A 183 -24.47 1.41 9.07
N GLU A 184 -23.58 1.71 8.14
CA GLU A 184 -23.37 0.97 6.90
C GLU A 184 -22.61 -0.34 7.13
N GLY A 185 -21.78 -0.43 8.19
CA GLY A 185 -21.01 -1.62 8.53
C GLY A 185 -19.63 -1.28 9.08
N TRP A 186 -18.68 -2.20 8.96
CA TRP A 186 -17.28 -1.95 9.26
C TRP A 186 -16.57 -1.30 8.07
N GLN A 187 -15.83 -0.23 8.35
CA GLN A 187 -15.12 0.56 7.34
C GLN A 187 -13.66 0.73 7.74
N LEU A 188 -12.76 0.79 6.77
CA LEU A 188 -11.34 1.07 6.92
C LEU A 188 -11.08 2.55 7.25
N ASP A 189 -10.22 2.75 8.24
CA ASP A 189 -9.73 4.05 8.67
C ASP A 189 -8.27 4.24 8.24
N LEU A 190 -8.08 4.35 6.92
CA LEU A 190 -6.76 4.59 6.33
C LEU A 190 -6.22 5.97 6.71
N THR A 191 -7.08 6.94 7.01
CA THR A 191 -6.65 8.25 7.51
C THR A 191 -5.92 8.13 8.84
N MET A 192 -6.42 7.33 9.78
CA MET A 192 -5.71 7.11 11.03
C MET A 192 -4.46 6.25 10.83
N MET A 193 -4.51 5.23 9.97
CA MET A 193 -3.31 4.45 9.63
C MET A 193 -2.21 5.35 9.04
N GLN A 194 -2.55 6.24 8.11
CA GLN A 194 -1.65 7.23 7.54
C GLN A 194 -1.02 8.12 8.61
N ARG A 195 -1.77 8.50 9.64
CA ARG A 195 -1.26 9.35 10.72
C ARG A 195 -0.37 8.59 11.69
N ALA A 196 -0.78 7.39 12.08
CA ALA A 196 -0.14 6.64 13.15
C ALA A 196 0.99 5.73 12.67
N ILE A 197 0.93 5.20 11.46
CA ILE A 197 1.87 4.19 10.96
C ILE A 197 2.91 4.84 10.05
N ARG A 198 4.17 4.46 10.26
CA ARG A 198 5.31 4.86 9.43
C ARG A 198 6.05 3.61 8.98
N PHE A 199 6.75 3.73 7.87
CA PHE A 199 7.65 2.69 7.36
C PHE A 199 9.07 3.22 7.38
N ASN A 200 10.02 2.36 7.72
CA ASN A 200 11.44 2.69 7.62
C ASN A 200 11.97 2.34 6.21
N GLN A 201 13.28 2.50 6.01
CA GLN A 201 13.98 2.18 4.76
C GLN A 201 13.93 0.70 4.35
N SER A 202 13.45 -0.19 5.22
CA SER A 202 13.25 -1.61 4.94
C SER A 202 11.77 -1.98 4.81
N ASN A 203 10.90 -0.98 4.66
CA ASN A 203 9.44 -1.13 4.66
C ASN A 203 8.91 -1.80 5.96
N TYR A 204 9.66 -1.71 7.06
CA TYR A 204 9.20 -2.20 8.35
C TYR A 204 8.32 -1.16 9.01
N TRP A 205 7.13 -1.58 9.40
CA TRP A 205 6.18 -0.69 10.04
C TRP A 205 6.60 -0.37 11.48
N ARG A 206 6.30 0.86 11.90
CA ARG A 206 6.43 1.37 13.26
C ARG A 206 5.32 2.37 13.53
N PHE A 207 5.00 2.60 14.80
CA PHE A 207 4.14 3.71 15.17
C PHE A 207 4.90 5.03 15.24
N ASP A 208 4.23 6.09 14.82
CA ASP A 208 4.56 7.45 15.21
C ASP A 208 4.08 7.67 16.64
N MET A 209 5.00 7.55 17.60
CA MET A 209 4.69 7.62 19.03
C MET A 209 4.18 8.99 19.50
N SER A 210 4.21 10.01 18.64
CA SER A 210 3.61 11.32 18.93
C SER A 210 2.10 11.36 18.67
N VAL A 211 1.55 10.36 17.98
CA VAL A 211 0.13 10.33 17.58
C VAL A 211 -0.68 9.52 18.58
N THR A 212 -1.60 10.20 19.29
CA THR A 212 -2.61 9.53 20.12
C THR A 212 -3.83 9.17 19.28
N HIS A 213 -4.34 7.95 19.43
CA HIS A 213 -5.49 7.47 18.65
C HIS A 213 -6.34 6.43 19.37
N ALA A 214 -7.62 6.33 18.99
CA ALA A 214 -8.60 5.45 19.62
C ALA A 214 -8.26 3.95 19.52
N TYR A 215 -7.41 3.56 18.56
CA TYR A 215 -7.00 2.17 18.31
C TYR A 215 -5.92 1.62 19.25
N GLY A 216 -5.40 2.44 20.19
CA GLY A 216 -4.30 2.04 21.08
C GLY A 216 -4.58 0.77 21.90
N PHE A 217 -5.84 0.54 22.26
CA PHE A 217 -6.29 -0.64 23.01
C PHE A 217 -5.94 -1.98 22.39
N ALA A 218 -5.80 -1.99 21.07
CA ALA A 218 -5.46 -3.20 20.35
C ALA A 218 -3.97 -3.56 20.51
N PHE A 219 -3.20 -2.79 21.28
CA PHE A 219 -1.78 -2.96 21.48
C PHE A 219 -1.37 -2.86 22.96
N ASP A 220 -2.33 -2.90 23.89
CA ASP A 220 -2.05 -2.83 25.35
C ASP A 220 -1.22 -4.03 25.84
N ASP A 221 -1.22 -5.14 25.11
CA ASP A 221 -0.41 -6.34 25.33
C ASP A 221 0.95 -6.31 24.59
N TRP A 222 1.26 -5.24 23.85
CA TRP A 222 2.51 -5.07 23.12
C TRP A 222 3.40 -4.02 23.79
N ARG A 223 4.69 -4.10 23.50
CA ARG A 223 5.66 -3.05 23.83
C ARG A 223 6.23 -2.47 22.54
N PHE A 224 6.64 -1.21 22.60
CA PHE A 224 7.26 -0.51 21.50
C PHE A 224 8.60 0.06 21.94
N ASP A 225 9.60 0.03 21.07
CA ASP A 225 10.88 0.70 21.33
C ASP A 225 10.74 2.22 21.18
N LYS A 226 11.84 2.95 21.46
CA LYS A 226 11.87 4.42 21.36
C LYS A 226 11.56 4.97 19.96
N ASN A 227 11.66 4.15 18.92
CA ASN A 227 11.38 4.53 17.54
C ASN A 227 9.98 4.09 17.10
N GLY A 228 9.22 3.43 17.98
CA GLY A 228 7.86 2.95 17.74
C GLY A 228 7.78 1.58 17.08
N PHE A 229 8.88 0.81 16.99
CA PHE A 229 8.81 -0.57 16.51
C PHE A 229 8.23 -1.49 17.59
N PRO A 230 7.27 -2.37 17.26
CA PRO A 230 6.80 -3.36 18.23
C PRO A 230 7.94 -4.31 18.60
N ILE A 231 8.03 -4.73 19.85
CA ILE A 231 9.03 -5.69 20.32
C ILE A 231 8.32 -6.92 20.88
N ALA A 232 8.83 -8.10 20.54
CA ALA A 232 8.34 -9.35 21.12
C ALA A 232 8.71 -9.34 22.61
N VAL A 233 7.71 -9.50 23.48
CA VAL A 233 7.98 -9.75 24.90
C VAL A 233 8.50 -11.20 24.99
N ARG A 234 9.71 -11.37 25.51
CA ARG A 234 10.27 -12.69 25.82
C ARG A 234 9.48 -13.37 26.92
#